data_AF-A0A6M8BDI6-F1
#
_entry.id   AF-A0A6M8BDI6-F1
#
_cell.length_a   1.000
_cell.length_b   1.000
_cell.length_c   1.000
_cell.angle_alpha   90.00
_cell.angle_beta   90.00
_cell.angle_gamma   90.00
#
_symmetry.space_group_name_H-M   'P 1'
#
loop_
_entity.id
_entity.type
_entity.pdbx_description
1 polymer ?
#
loop_
_entity_poly.entity_id
_entity_poly.type
_entity_poly.pdbx_seq_one_letter_code
_entity_poly.pdbx_strand_id
1 'polypeptide(L)' 'MSVFRQYIAPLLVVLMFVLALVVVSVRIFLPEDMAAPAPIEAVEQVGLGGSDDVADLGTASSLDVLIHGLPDEAAIAPAS' A
#
# COMPACT_ATOMS: atom_id res chain seq x y z
N MET A 1 -19.02 -37.73 39.22
CA MET A 1 -19.13 -37.03 37.92
C MET A 1 -17.80 -37.09 37.14
N SER A 2 -17.21 -38.28 36.91
CA SER A 2 -15.94 -38.37 36.15
C SER A 2 -16.14 -38.63 34.66
N VAL A 3 -17.27 -39.21 34.24
CA VAL A 3 -17.54 -39.62 32.84
C VAL A 3 -17.39 -38.46 31.86
N PHE A 4 -17.92 -37.28 32.19
CA PHE A 4 -17.77 -36.07 31.37
C PHE A 4 -16.31 -35.65 31.19
N ARG A 5 -15.52 -35.64 32.26
CA ARG A 5 -14.12 -35.22 32.17
C ARG A 5 -13.20 -36.31 31.63
N GLN A 6 -13.57 -37.57 31.76
CA GLN A 6 -12.71 -38.70 31.46
C GLN A 6 -12.91 -39.24 30.04
N TYR A 7 -14.07 -39.00 29.43
CA TYR A 7 -14.35 -39.41 28.05
C TYR A 7 -14.66 -38.22 27.14
N ILE A 8 -15.55 -37.33 27.56
CA ILE A 8 -15.96 -36.20 26.71
C ILE A 8 -14.82 -35.19 26.56
N ALA A 9 -14.13 -34.81 27.64
CA ALA A 9 -12.99 -33.88 27.53
C ALA A 9 -11.85 -34.40 26.62
N PRO A 10 -11.31 -35.62 26.80
CA PRO A 10 -10.28 -36.13 25.88
C PRO A 10 -10.78 -36.31 24.45
N LEU A 11 -12.05 -36.69 24.23
CA LEU A 11 -12.63 -36.76 22.89
C LEU A 11 -12.68 -35.38 22.22
N LEU A 12 -13.07 -34.33 22.95
CA LEU A 12 -13.07 -32.97 22.43
C LEU A 12 -11.66 -32.46 22.11
N VAL A 13 -10.65 -32.84 22.90
CA VAL A 13 -9.25 -32.50 22.60
C VAL A 13 -8.81 -33.11 21.28
N VAL A 14 -9.09 -34.39 21.05
CA VAL A 14 -8.78 -35.05 19.77
C VAL A 14 -9.56 -34.43 18.62
N LEU A 15 -10.85 -34.14 18.82
CA LEU A 15 -11.68 -33.52 17.80
C LEU A 15 -11.18 -32.13 17.41
N MET A 16 -10.87 -31.27 18.40
CA MET A 16 -10.28 -29.95 18.19
C MET A 16 -8.89 -30.04 17.56
N PHE A 17 -8.09 -31.05 17.93
CA PHE A 17 -6.78 -31.28 17.35
C PHE A 17 -6.88 -31.63 15.86
N VAL A 18 -7.76 -32.55 15.48
CA VAL A 18 -8.01 -32.90 14.08
C VAL A 18 -8.56 -31.70 13.32
N LEU A 19 -9.51 -30.96 13.91
CA LEU A 19 -10.02 -29.73 13.32
C LEU A 19 -8.88 -28.72 13.06
N ALA A 20 -8.01 -28.50 14.04
CA ALA A 20 -6.87 -27.61 13.92
C ALA A 20 -5.90 -28.07 12.82
N LEU A 21 -5.59 -29.37 12.74
CA LEU A 21 -4.78 -29.93 11.65
C LEU A 21 -5.42 -29.68 10.28
N VAL A 22 -6.73 -29.84 10.15
CA VAL A 22 -7.46 -29.56 8.91
C VAL A 22 -7.41 -28.07 8.57
N VAL A 23 -7.73 -27.19 9.52
CA VAL A 23 -7.70 -25.72 9.32
C VAL A 23 -6.31 -25.25 8.90
N VAL A 24 -5.26 -25.73 9.57
CA VAL A 24 -3.87 -25.42 9.24
C VAL A 24 -3.49 -25.94 7.86
N SER A 25 -3.95 -27.14 7.49
CA SER A 25 -3.68 -27.71 6.16
C SER A 25 -4.42 -26.94 5.06
N VAL A 26 -5.68 -26.57 5.29
CA VAL A 26 -6.50 -25.82 4.32
C VAL A 26 -6.02 -24.38 4.17
N ARG A 27 -5.40 -23.78 5.19
CA ARG A 27 -4.80 -22.43 5.11
C ARG A 27 -3.78 -22.28 3.98
N ILE A 28 -3.15 -23.37 3.53
CA ILE A 28 -2.22 -23.38 2.38
C ILE A 28 -2.96 -23.30 1.04
N PHE A 29 -4.19 -23.82 1.00
CA PHE A 29 -5.04 -23.88 -0.20
C PHE A 29 -6.05 -22.73 -0.27
N LEU A 30 -6.24 -21.97 0.81
CA LEU A 30 -6.88 -20.66 0.68
C LEU A 30 -5.97 -19.79 -0.20
N PRO A 31 -6.51 -19.17 -1.28
CA PRO A 31 -5.77 -18.18 -2.04
C PRO A 31 -5.13 -17.19 -1.06
N GLU A 32 -3.94 -16.69 -1.38
CA GLU A 32 -3.15 -15.72 -0.60
C GLU A 32 -3.85 -14.36 -0.40
N ASP A 33 -5.16 -14.34 -0.22
CA ASP A 33 -6.09 -13.21 -0.26
C ASP A 33 -5.82 -12.13 0.79
N MET A 34 -4.86 -12.34 1.71
CA MET A 34 -4.36 -11.27 2.59
C MET A 34 -2.85 -11.39 2.90
N ALA A 35 -2.10 -12.20 2.15
CA ALA A 35 -0.64 -12.20 2.27
C ALA A 35 0.02 -11.12 1.38
N ALA A 36 -0.73 -10.56 0.43
CA ALA A 36 -0.32 -9.40 -0.33
C ALA A 36 -0.40 -8.14 0.56
N PRO A 37 0.67 -7.33 0.67
CA PRO A 37 0.56 -5.97 1.18
C PRO A 37 -0.53 -5.26 0.37
N ALA A 38 -1.45 -4.57 1.05
CA ALA A 38 -2.43 -3.73 0.38
C ALA A 38 -1.69 -2.84 -0.64
N PRO A 39 -2.23 -2.65 -1.86
CA PRO A 39 -1.57 -1.85 -2.88
C PRO A 39 -1.11 -0.51 -2.30
N ILE A 40 0.20 -0.25 -2.34
CA ILE A 40 0.80 1.05 -1.99
C ILE A 40 1.03 1.91 -3.24
N GLU A 41 0.37 1.56 -4.35
CA GLU A 41 0.28 2.47 -5.48
C GLU A 41 -0.52 3.69 -5.03
N ALA A 42 0.16 4.83 -5.00
CA ALA A 42 -0.45 6.14 -4.83
C ALA A 42 -1.60 6.24 -5.83
N VAL A 43 -2.83 6.16 -5.31
CA VAL A 43 -4.11 6.41 -5.99
C VAL A 43 -3.94 6.58 -7.51
N GLU A 44 -3.78 5.47 -8.24
CA GLU A 44 -4.08 5.51 -9.66
C GLU A 44 -5.60 5.56 -9.75
N GLN A 45 -6.07 6.81 -9.82
CA GLN A 45 -7.41 7.20 -10.16
C GLN A 45 -7.82 6.45 -11.43
N VAL A 46 -8.56 5.36 -11.24
CA VAL A 46 -9.25 4.66 -12.32
C VAL A 46 -10.29 5.62 -12.89
N GLY A 47 -9.87 6.31 -13.95
CA GLY A 47 -10.67 6.81 -15.07
C GLY A 47 -11.96 7.54 -14.74
N LEU A 48 -11.87 8.85 -14.49
CA LEU A 48 -12.84 9.80 -15.02
C LEU A 48 -12.06 11.01 -15.55
N GLY A 49 -11.97 11.08 -16.88
CA GLY A 49 -11.03 11.95 -17.59
C GLY A 49 -11.29 13.46 -17.46
N GLY A 50 -10.27 14.20 -17.90
CA GLY A 50 -10.35 15.60 -18.27
C GLY A 50 -9.91 16.57 -17.18
N SER A 51 -8.62 16.92 -17.20
CA SER A 51 -8.21 18.28 -16.85
C SER A 51 -6.90 18.58 -17.57
N ASP A 52 -7.05 19.18 -18.75
CA ASP A 52 -6.05 19.92 -19.53
C ASP A 52 -5.43 21.11 -18.76
N ASP A 53 -5.29 21.02 -17.43
CA ASP A 53 -4.78 22.04 -16.51
C ASP A 53 -3.27 21.85 -16.23
N VAL A 54 -2.54 21.25 -17.16
CA VAL A 54 -1.07 21.38 -17.22
C VAL A 54 -0.67 22.69 -17.93
N ALA A 55 -1.67 23.49 -18.33
CA ALA A 55 -1.56 24.81 -18.93
C ALA A 55 -1.10 25.92 -17.95
N ASP A 56 -0.62 25.60 -16.76
CA ASP A 56 0.07 26.55 -15.88
C ASP A 56 1.60 26.43 -16.02
N LEU A 57 2.06 26.64 -17.25
CA LEU A 57 3.47 26.76 -17.66
C LEU A 57 4.16 28.03 -17.10
N GLY A 58 3.56 28.75 -16.15
CA GLY A 58 4.19 29.88 -15.43
C GLY A 58 5.13 29.44 -14.30
N THR A 59 4.94 28.23 -13.78
CA THR A 59 5.75 27.66 -12.68
C THR A 59 7.05 27.02 -13.15
N ALA A 60 7.13 26.59 -14.42
CA ALA A 60 8.33 25.99 -14.98
C ALA A 60 9.51 26.98 -15.05
N SER A 61 9.26 28.23 -15.45
CA SER A 61 10.30 29.26 -15.58
C SER A 61 10.88 29.74 -14.25
N SER A 62 10.06 29.78 -13.19
CA SER A 62 10.52 30.20 -11.86
C SER A 62 11.31 29.11 -11.13
N LEU A 63 11.03 27.83 -11.44
CA LEU A 63 11.80 26.70 -10.93
C LEU A 63 13.16 26.56 -11.62
N ASP A 64 13.23 26.81 -12.93
CA ASP A 64 14.49 26.75 -13.69
C ASP A 64 15.52 27.77 -13.17
N VAL A 65 15.09 29.02 -12.92
CA VAL A 65 15.92 30.07 -12.32
C VAL A 65 16.38 29.73 -10.90
N LEU A 66 15.56 29.01 -10.12
CA LEU A 66 15.92 28.63 -8.76
C LEU A 66 16.90 27.44 -8.72
N ILE A 67 16.82 26.55 -9.72
CA ILE A 67 17.70 25.37 -9.83
C ILE A 67 19.04 25.77 -10.46
N HIS A 68 19.06 26.66 -11.44
CA HIS A 68 20.29 27.05 -12.16
C HIS A 68 20.90 28.37 -11.66
N GLY A 69 20.21 29.08 -10.76
CA GLY A 69 20.63 30.39 -10.27
C GLY A 69 20.33 31.51 -11.27
N LEU A 70 20.25 32.74 -10.76
CA LEU A 70 20.02 33.93 -11.59
C LEU A 70 21.14 34.04 -12.64
N PRO A 71 20.84 34.19 -13.95
CA PRO A 71 21.87 34.25 -14.98
C PRO A 71 22.81 35.44 -14.71
N ASP A 72 24.13 35.20 -14.79
CA ASP A 72 25.17 36.22 -14.51
C ASP A 72 24.98 37.51 -15.34
N GLU A 73 24.27 37.45 -16.46
CA GLU A 73 23.90 38.61 -17.30
C GLU A 73 23.00 39.62 -16.56
N ALA A 74 22.11 39.15 -15.67
CA ALA A 74 21.28 40.02 -14.82
C ALA A 74 22.08 40.66 -13.67
N ALA A 75 23.23 40.05 -13.28
CA ALA A 75 24.13 40.60 -12.27
C ALA A 75 25.13 41.62 -12.85
N ILE A 76 25.38 41.60 -14.17
CA ILE A 76 26.39 42.46 -14.84
C ILE A 76 25.77 43.70 -15.51
N ALA A 77 24.44 43.84 -15.56
CA ALA A 77 23.81 45.04 -16.12
C ALA A 77 24.22 46.31 -15.33
N PRO A 78 25.01 47.25 -15.91
CA PRO A 78 25.18 48.54 -15.28
C PRO A 78 23.85 49.29 -15.38
N ALA A 79 23.33 49.71 -14.22
CA ALA A 79 22.28 50.71 -14.17
C ALA A 79 22.73 51.92 -15.00
N SER A 80 22.09 52.10 -16.16
CA SER A 80 22.20 53.29 -17.01
C SER A 80 20.83 53.90 -17.18
#